data_AF-A0A973SKA7-F1
#
_entry.id   AF-A0A973SKA7-F1
#
_cell.length_a   1.000
_cell.length_b   1.000
_cell.length_c   1.000
_cell.angle_alpha   90.00
_cell.angle_beta   90.00
_cell.angle_gamma   90.00
#
_symmetry.space_group_name_H-M   'P 1'
#
loop_
_entity.id
_entity.type
_entity.pdbx_description
1 polymer ?
#
loop_
_entity_poly.entity_id
_entity_poly.type
_entity_poly.pdbx_seq_one_letter_code
_entity_poly.pdbx_strand_id
1 'polypeptide(L)'
;MINRRRSSPPRLAAVALAALFLGGVCGGTSACGAVHSDCTSVAMAAGPVHAAAPYGNLAIAVSVTAGGKPVAGVPVNFWVKETGTDVPADYSESIGSEKTDAAGTARVARSQGFFGLLLPGRTVTGYYAALVPGTKVAGVTYCARQTPVQPLSCGTGSTCGPMPPLSQGAG
;
A
#
# COMPACT_ATOMS: atom_id res chain seq x y z
N MET A 1 67.19 -25.62 31.01
CA MET A 1 66.35 -24.61 31.70
C MET A 1 64.88 -24.90 31.40
N ILE A 2 64.14 -25.26 32.46
CA ILE A 2 62.76 -24.90 32.80
C ILE A 2 61.70 -24.84 31.67
N ASN A 3 60.91 -25.90 31.69
CA ASN A 3 59.52 -26.08 31.32
C ASN A 3 58.59 -24.88 31.67
N ARG A 4 57.79 -24.35 30.72
CA ARG A 4 56.48 -23.72 31.03
C ARG A 4 55.42 -24.03 29.98
N ARG A 5 54.43 -24.81 30.44
CA ARG A 5 53.10 -25.04 29.88
C ARG A 5 52.27 -23.73 29.86
N ARG A 6 51.29 -23.65 28.96
CA ARG A 6 49.85 -23.35 29.20
C ARG A 6 49.13 -23.26 27.83
N SER A 7 48.31 -24.24 27.45
CA SER A 7 46.90 -24.46 27.84
C SER A 7 45.93 -23.45 27.22
N SER A 8 45.22 -23.87 26.16
CA SER A 8 43.99 -23.27 25.60
C SER A 8 42.83 -23.30 26.63
N PRO A 9 41.74 -22.50 26.45
CA PRO A 9 40.56 -23.03 25.73
C PRO A 9 39.76 -21.95 24.93
N PRO A 10 38.69 -22.35 24.19
CA PRO A 10 38.11 -21.61 23.07
C PRO A 10 36.97 -20.68 23.52
N ARG A 11 36.67 -19.65 22.73
CA ARG A 11 35.37 -18.95 22.81
C ARG A 11 34.52 -19.36 21.62
N LEU A 12 33.70 -20.37 21.88
CA LEU A 12 32.42 -20.59 21.24
C LEU A 12 31.59 -19.29 21.34
N ALA A 13 31.18 -18.75 20.21
CA ALA A 13 30.01 -17.88 20.13
C ALA A 13 29.15 -18.42 18.98
N ALA A 14 28.30 -19.37 19.36
CA ALA A 14 27.15 -19.78 18.57
C ALA A 14 26.21 -18.59 18.44
N VAL A 15 25.82 -18.22 17.23
CA VAL A 15 24.63 -17.40 17.00
C VAL A 15 23.67 -18.20 16.13
N ALA A 16 22.67 -18.68 16.85
CA ALA A 16 21.40 -19.29 16.50
C ALA A 16 20.98 -19.34 15.02
N LEU A 17 20.77 -20.58 14.57
CA LEU A 17 19.80 -20.95 13.55
C LEU A 17 18.37 -20.56 13.97
N ALA A 18 17.63 -20.03 13.00
CA ALA A 18 16.22 -20.23 12.69
C ALA A 18 15.18 -20.35 13.83
N ALA A 19 14.22 -19.42 13.83
CA ALA A 19 12.85 -19.69 14.29
C ALA A 19 11.86 -19.16 13.25
N LEU A 20 11.18 -20.11 12.60
CA LEU A 20 9.94 -19.90 11.88
C LEU A 20 8.90 -19.29 12.83
N PHE A 21 8.29 -18.17 12.42
CA PHE A 21 6.95 -17.82 12.89
C PHE A 21 5.97 -18.01 11.74
N LEU A 22 5.57 -19.27 11.59
CA LEU A 22 4.24 -19.64 11.12
C LEU A 22 3.22 -19.16 12.15
N GLY A 23 2.19 -18.47 11.67
CA GLY A 23 0.87 -18.51 12.32
C GLY A 23 0.51 -17.36 13.24
N GLY A 24 -0.36 -16.50 12.72
CA GLY A 24 -1.57 -16.11 13.44
C GLY A 24 -1.48 -14.86 14.29
N VAL A 25 -2.02 -13.75 13.76
CA VAL A 25 -3.18 -13.06 14.33
C VAL A 25 -3.93 -12.37 13.17
N CYS A 26 -4.88 -13.07 12.56
CA CYS A 26 -5.97 -12.41 11.83
C CYS A 26 -6.99 -11.91 12.86
N GLY A 27 -6.59 -10.90 13.63
CA GLY A 27 -7.42 -10.18 14.58
C GLY A 27 -7.59 -8.76 14.07
N GLY A 28 -8.77 -8.44 13.56
CA GLY A 28 -9.05 -7.13 12.97
C GLY A 28 -10.40 -7.06 12.28
N THR A 29 -11.44 -7.16 13.11
CA THR A 29 -12.79 -6.60 12.96
C THR A 29 -13.15 -5.96 11.60
N SER A 30 -14.07 -6.61 10.89
CA SER A 30 -15.28 -5.99 10.30
C SER A 30 -15.19 -4.48 10.01
N ALA A 31 -14.64 -4.12 8.84
CA ALA A 31 -14.95 -2.86 8.18
C ALA A 31 -15.98 -3.15 7.07
N CYS A 32 -17.23 -2.88 7.43
CA CYS A 32 -18.49 -2.84 6.70
C CYS A 32 -18.45 -2.98 5.16
N GLY A 33 -18.97 -4.11 4.70
CA GLY A 33 -19.72 -4.23 3.45
C GLY A 33 -20.80 -5.26 3.72
N ALA A 34 -22.07 -4.93 3.48
CA ALA A 34 -23.17 -5.87 3.64
C ALA A 34 -22.78 -7.20 2.97
N VAL A 35 -22.66 -8.25 3.76
CA VAL A 35 -22.39 -9.60 3.26
C VAL A 35 -23.67 -10.01 2.57
N HIS A 36 -23.78 -9.71 1.27
CA HIS A 36 -24.63 -10.51 0.42
C HIS A 36 -24.10 -11.94 0.56
N SER A 37 -24.97 -12.87 0.92
CA SER A 37 -24.64 -14.31 1.04
C SER A 37 -24.01 -14.88 -0.24
N ASP A 38 -24.10 -14.13 -1.34
CA ASP A 38 -23.84 -14.56 -2.70
C ASP A 38 -22.48 -14.07 -3.23
N CYS A 39 -21.63 -13.45 -2.39
CA CYS A 39 -20.31 -12.97 -2.79
C CYS A 39 -19.16 -13.69 -2.05
N THR A 40 -18.04 -13.85 -2.76
CA THR A 40 -16.79 -14.42 -2.23
C THR A 40 -16.01 -13.33 -1.51
N SER A 41 -15.71 -13.58 -0.24
CA SER A 41 -14.89 -12.68 0.58
C SER A 41 -13.45 -12.61 0.05
N VAL A 42 -12.87 -11.41 0.10
CA VAL A 42 -11.49 -11.14 -0.30
C VAL A 42 -10.73 -10.43 0.81
N ALA A 43 -9.43 -10.66 0.86
CA ALA A 43 -8.48 -9.84 1.60
C ALA A 43 -7.74 -8.94 0.62
N MET A 44 -7.60 -7.67 0.99
CA MET A 44 -6.79 -6.69 0.27
C MET A 44 -5.67 -6.21 1.17
N ALA A 45 -4.45 -6.11 0.63
CA ALA A 45 -3.30 -5.58 1.34
C ALA A 45 -2.58 -4.50 0.51
N ALA A 46 -2.15 -3.46 1.20
CA ALA A 46 -1.40 -2.33 0.68
C ALA A 46 -0.33 -1.96 1.72
N GLY A 47 0.82 -1.46 1.27
CA GLY A 47 1.90 -1.00 2.14
C GLY A 47 2.16 0.51 2.01
N PRO A 48 2.94 1.13 2.90
CA PRO A 48 3.38 2.50 2.74
C PRO A 48 4.09 2.69 1.39
N VAL A 49 3.84 3.80 0.71
CA VAL A 49 4.47 4.13 -0.57
C VAL A 49 5.32 5.39 -0.42
N HIS A 50 6.47 5.37 -1.09
CA HIS A 50 7.46 6.42 -1.02
C HIS A 50 7.88 6.88 -2.43
N ALA A 51 7.67 8.16 -2.74
CA ALA A 51 8.21 8.80 -3.93
C ALA A 51 9.60 9.35 -3.63
N ALA A 52 10.62 8.94 -4.40
CA ALA A 52 11.98 9.42 -4.21
C ALA A 52 12.11 10.95 -4.43
N ALA A 53 11.25 11.52 -5.27
CA ALA A 53 11.16 12.96 -5.52
C ALA A 53 9.70 13.35 -5.81
N PRO A 54 9.29 14.61 -5.62
CA PRO A 54 7.89 15.02 -5.82
C PRO A 54 7.35 14.80 -7.24
N TYR A 55 8.22 14.93 -8.25
CA TYR A 55 7.91 14.66 -9.66
C TYR A 55 8.49 13.33 -10.16
N GLY A 56 9.13 12.54 -9.28
CA GLY A 56 9.69 11.25 -9.64
C GLY A 56 8.59 10.20 -9.80
N ASN A 57 8.80 9.20 -10.65
CA ASN A 57 7.85 8.12 -10.88
C ASN A 57 7.32 7.54 -9.56
N LEU A 58 5.99 7.47 -9.45
CA LEU A 58 5.28 6.91 -8.31
C LEU A 58 4.53 5.65 -8.74
N ALA A 59 4.68 4.58 -7.99
CA ALA A 59 3.96 3.32 -8.21
C ALA A 59 3.27 2.90 -6.91
N ILE A 60 1.96 2.67 -7.00
CA ILE A 60 1.15 2.18 -5.89
C ILE A 60 0.66 0.79 -6.28
N ALA A 61 0.88 -0.19 -5.41
CA ALA A 61 0.54 -1.58 -5.64
C ALA A 61 -0.30 -2.12 -4.49
N VAL A 62 -1.31 -2.92 -4.82
CA VAL A 62 -2.13 -3.64 -3.84
C VAL A 62 -2.32 -5.08 -4.27
N SER A 63 -2.34 -5.98 -3.29
CA SER A 63 -2.61 -7.40 -3.52
C SER A 63 -4.03 -7.76 -3.09
N VAL A 64 -4.65 -8.66 -3.84
CA VAL A 64 -5.99 -9.18 -3.60
C VAL A 64 -5.93 -10.70 -3.55
N THR A 65 -6.47 -11.27 -2.47
CA THR A 65 -6.53 -12.73 -2.28
C THR A 65 -7.91 -13.18 -1.83
N ALA A 66 -8.29 -14.40 -2.20
CA ALA A 66 -9.49 -15.09 -1.72
C ALA A 66 -9.10 -16.49 -1.25
N GLY A 67 -9.42 -16.85 0.00
CA GLY A 67 -8.98 -18.12 0.60
C GLY A 67 -7.46 -18.32 0.58
N GLY A 68 -6.69 -17.23 0.71
CA GLY A 68 -5.22 -17.24 0.65
C GLY A 68 -4.62 -17.36 -0.75
N LYS A 69 -5.43 -17.43 -1.81
CA LYS A 69 -4.95 -17.50 -3.20
C LYS A 69 -5.09 -16.15 -3.91
N PRO A 70 -4.15 -15.78 -4.78
CA PRO A 70 -4.27 -14.57 -5.60
C PRO A 70 -5.54 -14.56 -6.46
N VAL A 71 -6.17 -13.40 -6.57
CA VAL A 71 -7.36 -13.21 -7.42
C VAL A 71 -6.97 -12.36 -8.63
N ALA A 72 -6.96 -12.93 -9.82
CA ALA A 72 -6.65 -12.25 -11.06
C ALA A 72 -7.88 -11.60 -11.71
N GLY A 73 -7.68 -10.51 -12.44
CA GLY A 73 -8.69 -9.87 -13.29
C GLY A 73 -9.74 -9.02 -12.56
N VAL A 74 -9.68 -8.89 -11.24
CA VAL A 74 -10.63 -8.03 -10.50
C VAL A 74 -10.22 -6.56 -10.61
N PRO A 75 -11.15 -5.64 -10.92
CA PRO A 75 -10.87 -4.21 -10.98
C PRO A 75 -10.76 -3.63 -9.57
N VAL A 76 -9.75 -2.79 -9.40
CA VAL A 76 -9.42 -2.12 -8.15
C VAL A 76 -9.28 -0.63 -8.44
N ASN A 77 -10.07 0.18 -7.74
CA ASN A 77 -9.96 1.63 -7.79
C ASN A 77 -8.95 2.12 -6.75
N PHE A 78 -8.10 3.06 -7.15
CA PHE A 78 -7.09 3.67 -6.31
C PHE A 78 -7.51 5.10 -5.99
N TRP A 79 -7.36 5.49 -4.72
CA TRP A 79 -7.78 6.80 -4.22
C TRP A 79 -6.67 7.41 -3.38
N VAL A 80 -6.57 8.74 -3.40
CA VAL A 80 -5.70 9.51 -2.51
C VAL A 80 -6.55 10.33 -1.57
N LYS A 81 -6.16 10.38 -0.30
CA LYS A 81 -6.80 11.22 0.71
C LYS A 81 -6.09 12.57 0.75
N GLU A 82 -6.86 13.64 0.62
CA GLU A 82 -6.31 14.99 0.55
C GLU A 82 -6.83 15.86 1.68
N THR A 83 -6.04 16.86 2.06
CA THR A 83 -6.45 17.93 2.96
C THR A 83 -6.09 19.28 2.35
N GLY A 84 -6.84 20.31 2.75
CA GLY A 84 -6.69 21.68 2.29
C GLY A 84 -7.74 22.58 2.92
N THR A 85 -7.61 23.90 2.78
CA THR A 85 -8.56 24.88 3.35
C THR A 85 -9.97 24.72 2.82
N ASP A 86 -10.11 24.30 1.55
CA ASP A 86 -11.38 24.18 0.84
C ASP A 86 -11.79 22.71 0.59
N VAL A 87 -11.17 21.79 1.32
CA VAL A 87 -11.35 20.34 1.12
C VAL A 87 -12.04 19.74 2.35
N PRO A 88 -13.18 19.05 2.19
CA PRO A 88 -13.82 18.33 3.29
C PRO A 88 -12.87 17.33 3.96
N ALA A 89 -13.01 17.10 5.27
CA ALA A 89 -12.08 16.30 6.08
C ALA A 89 -11.89 14.84 5.61
N ASP A 90 -12.84 14.29 4.84
CA ASP A 90 -12.79 12.93 4.29
C ASP A 90 -12.79 12.89 2.76
N TYR A 91 -12.45 14.01 2.12
CA TYR A 91 -12.31 14.04 0.67
C TYR A 91 -11.21 13.08 0.21
N SER A 92 -11.54 12.35 -0.86
CA SER A 92 -10.60 11.49 -1.54
C SER A 92 -10.82 11.58 -3.05
N GLU A 93 -9.72 11.58 -3.79
CA GLU A 93 -9.73 11.70 -5.24
C GLU A 93 -9.32 10.39 -5.90
N SER A 94 -10.06 9.97 -6.92
CA SER A 94 -9.74 8.75 -7.66
C SER A 94 -8.53 9.00 -8.55
N ILE A 95 -7.50 8.19 -8.38
CA ILE A 95 -6.28 8.23 -9.17
C ILE A 95 -6.21 7.06 -10.15
N GLY A 96 -7.34 6.41 -10.44
CA GLY A 96 -7.43 5.42 -11.51
C GLY A 96 -7.93 4.07 -11.05
N SER A 97 -8.04 3.16 -12.01
CA SER A 97 -8.56 1.81 -11.82
C SER A 97 -7.72 0.83 -12.61
N GLU A 98 -7.32 -0.25 -11.97
CA GLU A 98 -6.48 -1.28 -12.59
C GLU A 98 -7.00 -2.66 -12.23
N LYS A 99 -6.84 -3.62 -13.15
CA LYS A 99 -7.16 -5.01 -12.87
C LYS A 99 -5.99 -5.70 -12.19
N THR A 100 -6.28 -6.63 -11.29
CA THR A 100 -5.23 -7.49 -10.74
C THR A 100 -4.65 -8.40 -11.81
N ASP A 101 -3.33 -8.57 -11.78
CA ASP A 101 -2.59 -9.51 -12.63
C ASP A 101 -2.73 -10.97 -12.13
N ALA A 102 -2.01 -11.89 -12.76
CA ALA A 102 -1.99 -13.31 -12.37
C ALA A 102 -1.48 -13.56 -10.94
N ALA A 103 -0.69 -12.63 -10.39
CA ALA A 103 -0.22 -12.66 -9.01
C ALA A 103 -1.20 -11.96 -8.05
N GLY A 104 -2.40 -11.59 -8.53
CA GLY A 104 -3.42 -10.91 -7.74
C GLY A 104 -3.04 -9.48 -7.38
N THR A 105 -2.13 -8.85 -8.13
CA THR A 105 -1.65 -7.50 -7.85
C THR A 105 -2.21 -6.51 -8.85
N ALA A 106 -2.83 -5.43 -8.37
CA ALA A 106 -3.18 -4.26 -9.17
C ALA A 106 -2.16 -3.15 -8.90
N ARG A 107 -1.73 -2.43 -9.94
CA ARG A 107 -0.71 -1.37 -9.81
C ARG A 107 -1.05 -0.15 -10.64
N VAL A 108 -1.14 1.01 -10.00
CA VAL A 108 -1.22 2.29 -10.70
C VAL A 108 0.12 3.00 -10.68
N ALA A 109 0.55 3.49 -11.84
CA ALA A 109 1.77 4.26 -12.01
C ALA A 109 1.45 5.73 -12.37
N ARG A 110 2.30 6.64 -11.92
CA ARG A 110 2.22 8.08 -12.20
C ARG A 110 3.58 8.61 -12.58
N SER A 111 3.69 9.03 -13.84
CA SER A 111 4.92 9.61 -14.40
C SER A 111 5.21 11.00 -13.86
N GLN A 112 4.19 11.76 -13.44
CA GLN A 112 4.34 13.05 -12.78
C GLN A 112 4.48 12.93 -11.25
N GLY A 113 4.69 11.70 -10.76
CA GLY A 113 4.95 11.44 -9.35
C GLY A 113 3.80 11.83 -8.42
N PHE A 114 4.18 12.34 -7.25
CA PHE A 114 3.27 12.74 -6.20
C PHE A 114 2.51 14.02 -6.54
N PHE A 115 3.15 15.01 -7.19
CA PHE A 115 2.44 16.22 -7.60
C PHE A 115 1.50 16.02 -8.79
N GLY A 116 1.70 14.97 -9.59
CA GLY A 116 0.70 14.51 -10.55
C GLY A 116 -0.60 13.97 -9.93
N LEU A 117 -0.68 13.90 -8.60
CA LEU A 117 -1.86 13.49 -7.85
C LEU A 117 -2.62 14.68 -7.23
N LEU A 118 -2.05 15.88 -7.24
CA LEU A 118 -2.50 17.01 -6.43
C LEU A 118 -3.04 18.16 -7.27
N LEU A 119 -4.10 18.79 -6.76
CA LEU A 119 -4.45 20.15 -7.14
C LEU A 119 -3.64 21.17 -6.30
N PRO A 120 -3.38 22.38 -6.85
CA PRO A 120 -2.70 23.44 -6.10
C PRO A 120 -3.34 23.73 -4.75
N GLY A 121 -2.52 23.93 -3.71
CA GLY A 121 -2.99 24.23 -2.35
C GLY A 121 -3.51 23.03 -1.54
N ARG A 122 -3.48 21.81 -2.08
CA ARG A 122 -3.85 20.58 -1.37
C ARG A 122 -2.62 19.78 -0.96
N THR A 123 -2.79 18.93 0.06
CA THR A 123 -1.76 18.02 0.58
C THR A 123 -2.29 16.59 0.58
N VAL A 124 -1.55 15.63 -0.01
CA VAL A 124 -1.90 14.21 0.11
C VAL A 124 -1.45 13.71 1.47
N THR A 125 -2.36 13.08 2.19
CA THR A 125 -2.13 12.54 3.54
C THR A 125 -2.04 11.01 3.56
N GLY A 126 -2.51 10.35 2.49
CA GLY A 126 -2.43 8.92 2.34
C GLY A 126 -3.14 8.45 1.08
N TYR A 127 -3.24 7.14 0.92
CA TYR A 127 -3.95 6.51 -0.17
C TYR A 127 -4.69 5.26 0.32
N TYR A 128 -5.69 4.82 -0.43
CA TYR A 128 -6.30 3.52 -0.23
C TYR A 128 -6.74 2.95 -1.58
N ALA A 129 -7.02 1.65 -1.60
CA ALA A 129 -7.59 0.98 -2.75
C ALA A 129 -8.88 0.27 -2.37
N ALA A 130 -9.82 0.21 -3.31
CA ALA A 130 -11.11 -0.42 -3.13
C ALA A 130 -11.43 -1.34 -4.31
N LEU A 131 -11.82 -2.57 -4.03
CA LEU A 131 -12.37 -3.46 -5.04
C LEU A 131 -13.78 -2.98 -5.42
N VAL A 132 -14.08 -2.94 -6.73
CA VAL A 132 -15.38 -2.46 -7.21
C VAL A 132 -16.50 -3.42 -6.77
N PRO A 133 -17.52 -2.95 -6.04
CA PRO A 133 -18.61 -3.79 -5.57
C PRO A 133 -19.32 -4.55 -6.70
N GLY A 134 -19.72 -5.80 -6.45
CA GLY A 134 -20.49 -6.60 -7.42
C GLY A 134 -19.68 -7.10 -8.62
N THR A 135 -18.35 -6.94 -8.62
CA THR A 135 -17.50 -7.46 -9.69
C THR A 135 -17.66 -8.97 -9.80
N LYS A 136 -17.92 -9.45 -11.03
CA LYS A 136 -17.91 -10.86 -11.40
C LYS A 136 -16.71 -11.17 -12.30
N VAL A 137 -15.85 -12.11 -11.89
CA VAL A 137 -14.71 -12.59 -12.68
C VAL A 137 -14.76 -14.10 -12.74
N ALA A 138 -14.67 -14.65 -13.96
CA ALA A 138 -14.73 -16.10 -14.20
C ALA A 138 -15.93 -16.80 -13.52
N GLY A 139 -17.09 -16.13 -13.46
CA GLY A 139 -18.29 -16.67 -12.84
C GLY A 139 -18.43 -16.41 -11.34
N VAL A 140 -17.38 -15.93 -10.66
CA VAL A 140 -17.37 -15.68 -9.20
C VAL A 140 -17.61 -14.20 -8.93
N THR A 141 -18.59 -13.90 -8.08
CA THR A 141 -18.86 -12.54 -7.57
C THR A 141 -18.00 -12.30 -6.33
N TYR A 142 -17.29 -11.18 -6.28
CA TYR A 142 -16.46 -10.81 -5.11
C TYR A 142 -17.11 -9.69 -4.30
N CYS A 143 -16.98 -9.78 -2.97
CA CYS A 143 -17.51 -8.77 -2.07
C CYS A 143 -16.70 -7.46 -2.17
N ALA A 144 -17.37 -6.33 -1.95
CA ALA A 144 -16.69 -5.06 -1.80
C ALA A 144 -15.69 -5.11 -0.65
N ARG A 145 -14.49 -4.56 -0.86
CA ARG A 145 -13.46 -4.46 0.17
C ARG A 145 -12.60 -3.24 -0.09
N GLN A 146 -12.11 -2.65 0.99
CA GLN A 146 -11.17 -1.53 0.96
C GLN A 146 -9.96 -1.86 1.83
N THR A 147 -8.79 -1.36 1.44
CA THR A 147 -7.62 -1.35 2.31
C THR A 147 -7.77 -0.29 3.40
N PRO A 148 -7.06 -0.42 4.54
CA PRO A 148 -6.81 0.74 5.41
C PRO A 148 -6.12 1.85 4.62
N VAL A 149 -6.29 3.10 5.06
CA VAL A 149 -5.53 4.22 4.51
C VAL A 149 -4.05 4.00 4.85
N GLN A 150 -3.21 4.00 3.82
CA GLN A 150 -1.78 3.82 3.92
C GLN A 150 -1.04 5.15 3.74
N PRO A 151 0.11 5.35 4.42
CA PRO A 151 0.93 6.53 4.21
C PRO A 151 1.44 6.63 2.78
N LEU A 152 1.38 7.85 2.23
CA LEU A 152 2.05 8.23 1.00
C LEU A 152 3.07 9.33 1.34
N SER A 153 4.35 9.07 1.08
CA SER A 153 5.46 9.94 1.51
C SER A 153 6.41 10.27 0.36
N CYS A 154 7.30 11.23 0.60
CA CYS A 154 8.10 11.87 -0.44
C CYS A 154 9.45 12.38 0.08
N GLY A 155 10.53 12.19 -0.66
CA GLY A 155 11.86 12.69 -0.29
C GLY A 155 12.46 12.04 0.98
N THR A 156 13.11 12.77 1.87
CA THR A 156 13.79 12.17 3.04
C THR A 156 12.91 11.96 4.28
N GLY A 157 11.57 11.94 4.14
CA GLY A 157 10.68 11.43 5.21
C GLY A 157 9.55 12.35 5.66
N SER A 158 8.94 13.13 4.77
CA SER A 158 7.72 13.89 5.07
C SER A 158 6.71 13.81 3.92
N THR A 159 5.47 14.23 4.17
CA THR A 159 4.51 14.53 3.08
C THR A 159 5.18 15.53 2.12
N CYS A 160 4.90 15.51 0.79
CA CYS A 160 5.56 16.48 -0.13
C CYS A 160 5.13 17.95 0.10
N GLY A 161 4.51 18.29 1.24
CA GLY A 161 3.88 19.58 1.47
C GLY A 161 2.72 19.84 0.49
N PRO A 162 2.10 21.03 0.56
CA PRO A 162 1.15 21.45 -0.45
C PRO A 162 1.84 21.63 -1.79
N MET A 163 1.15 21.29 -2.88
CA MET A 163 1.65 21.62 -4.21
C MET A 163 1.80 23.15 -4.32
N PRO A 164 3.00 23.67 -4.68
CA PRO A 164 3.19 25.10 -4.84
C PRO A 164 2.21 25.64 -5.88
N PRO A 165 1.74 26.90 -5.74
CA PRO A 165 0.92 27.51 -6.77
C PRO A 165 1.69 27.46 -8.09
N LEU A 166 1.01 27.04 -9.17
CA LEU A 166 1.56 27.17 -10.52
C LEU A 166 1.86 28.65 -10.70
N SER A 167 3.14 29.04 -10.70
CA SER A 167 3.50 30.41 -11.05
C SER A 167 2.99 30.63 -12.46
N GLN A 168 1.89 31.37 -12.61
CA GLN A 168 1.45 31.85 -13.89
C GLN A 168 2.67 32.56 -14.48
N GLY A 169 3.23 31.99 -15.56
CA GLY A 169 4.36 32.59 -16.22
C GLY A 169 4.03 34.05 -16.48
N ALA A 170 4.83 34.96 -15.94
CA ALA A 170 4.85 36.34 -16.37
C ALA A 170 5.23 36.32 -17.85
N GLY A 171 4.22 36.41 -18.71
CA GLY A 171 4.35 36.78 -20.11
C GLY A 171 4.36 38.30 -20.23
#